data_AF-A0A948AHY0-F1
#
_entry.id   AF-A0A948AHY0-F1
#
_cell.length_a   1.000
_cell.length_b   1.000
_cell.length_c   1.000
_cell.angle_alpha   90.00
_cell.angle_beta   90.00
_cell.angle_gamma   90.00
#
_symmetry.space_group_name_H-M   'P 1'
#
loop_
_entity.id
_entity.type
_entity.pdbx_description
1 polymer ?
#
loop_
_entity_poly.entity_id
_entity_poly.type
_entity_poly.pdbx_seq_one_letter_code
_entity_poly.pdbx_strand_id
1 'polypeptide(L)' 'MHTLVLRKVPDDLYLRLKDRAVTHHRSMTQEAIVSLRSALDVPIAESRPNPQESLAWLEQQIWSLPVL' A
#
# COMPACT_ATOMS: atom_id res chain seq x y z
N MET A 1 6.76 24.97 -3.10
CA MET A 1 7.07 23.78 -3.92
C MET A 1 7.80 22.78 -3.05
N HIS A 2 7.31 21.55 -2.93
CA HIS A 2 7.99 20.50 -2.18
C HIS A 2 8.91 19.73 -3.13
N THR A 3 10.21 19.70 -2.83
CA THR A 3 11.20 19.00 -3.65
C THR A 3 11.53 17.66 -3.02
N LEU A 4 11.34 16.57 -3.77
CA LEU A 4 11.73 15.23 -3.37
C LEU A 4 13.20 14.99 -3.72
N VAL A 5 14.03 14.72 -2.72
CA VAL A 5 15.44 14.35 -2.91
C VAL A 5 15.66 12.96 -2.33
N LEU A 6 15.99 11.99 -3.18
CA LEU A 6 16.34 10.64 -2.75
C LEU A 6 17.83 10.58 -2.43
N ARG A 7 18.20 10.11 -1.23
CA ARG A 7 19.58 9.92 -0.80
C ARG A 7 19.77 8.50 -0.29
N LYS A 8 20.96 7.95 -0.50
CA LYS A 8 21.33 6.58 -0.07
C LYS A 8 20.33 5.52 -0.57
N VAL A 9 19.93 5.65 -1.83
CA VAL A 9 19.06 4.66 -2.47
C VAL A 9 19.90 3.42 -2.78
N PRO A 10 19.47 2.21 -2.41
CA PRO A 10 20.14 0.97 -2.81
C PRO A 10 20.28 0.89 -4.33
N ASP A 11 21.42 0.37 -4.81
CA ASP A 11 21.73 0.37 -6.25
C ASP A 11 20.71 -0.41 -7.08
N ASP A 12 20.20 -1.52 -6.54
CA ASP A 12 19.16 -2.33 -7.17
C ASP A 12 17.85 -1.53 -7.35
N LEU A 13 17.47 -0.76 -6.33
CA LEU A 13 16.27 0.06 -6.36
C LEU A 13 16.44 1.24 -7.32
N TYR A 14 17.62 1.85 -7.34
CA TYR A 14 17.96 2.90 -8.30
C TYR A 14 17.86 2.40 -9.74
N LEU A 15 18.44 1.23 -10.04
CA LEU A 15 18.40 0.64 -11.39
C LEU A 15 16.97 0.33 -11.83
N ARG A 16 16.16 -0.28 -10.96
CA ARG A 16 14.75 -0.57 -11.26
C ARG A 16 13.93 0.70 -11.50
N LEU A 17 14.19 1.74 -10.72
CA LEU A 17 13.50 3.02 -10.85
C LEU A 17 13.92 3.77 -12.13
N LYS A 18 15.20 3.69 -12.49
CA LYS A 18 15.73 4.25 -13.74
C LYS A 18 15.14 3.53 -14.96
N ASP A 19 15.07 2.20 -14.93
CA ASP A 19 14.49 1.40 -16.01
C ASP A 19 13.01 1.78 -16.25
N ARG A 20 12.21 1.82 -15.17
CA ARG A 20 10.83 2.30 -15.22
C ARG A 20 10.70 3.71 -15.77
N ALA A 21 11.57 4.62 -15.36
CA ALA A 21 11.56 6.01 -15.85
C ALA A 21 11.80 6.08 -17.36
N VAL A 22 12.70 5.24 -17.89
CA VAL A 22 12.92 5.10 -19.34
C VAL A 22 11.69 4.53 -20.04
N THR A 23 11.11 3.45 -19.52
CA THR A 23 9.89 2.82 -20.08
C THR A 23 8.72 3.79 -20.12
N HIS A 24 8.54 4.62 -19.09
CA HIS A 24 7.44 5.57 -19.00
C HIS A 24 7.74 6.93 -19.64
N HIS A 25 8.93 7.11 -20.23
CA HIS A 25 9.40 8.37 -20.83
C HIS A 25 9.31 9.57 -19.86
N ARG A 26 9.73 9.37 -18.61
CA ARG A 26 9.64 10.38 -17.53
C ARG A 26 11.00 10.63 -16.89
N SER A 27 11.11 11.78 -16.23
CA SER A 27 12.26 12.03 -15.37
C SER A 27 12.24 11.09 -14.16
N MET A 28 13.43 10.78 -13.64
CA MET A 28 13.58 9.89 -12.49
C MET A 28 12.80 10.42 -11.26
N THR A 29 12.85 11.74 -11.01
CA THR A 29 12.08 12.38 -9.92
C THR A 29 10.57 12.23 -10.12
N GLN A 30 10.07 12.39 -11.35
CA GLN A 30 8.65 12.22 -11.64
C GLN A 30 8.21 10.77 -11.48
N GLU A 31 9.03 9.81 -11.92
CA GLU A 31 8.75 8.38 -11.73
C GLU A 31 8.73 8.00 -10.25
N ALA A 32 9.62 8.57 -9.45
CA ALA A 32 9.62 8.39 -7.99
C ALA A 32 8.32 8.92 -7.36
N ILE A 33 7.87 10.11 -7.76
CA ILE A 33 6.62 10.70 -7.27
C ILE A 33 5.41 9.83 -7.63
N VAL A 34 5.33 9.36 -8.87
CA VAL A 34 4.24 8.49 -9.33
C VAL A 34 4.25 7.16 -8.59
N SER A 35 5.43 6.55 -8.44
CA SER A 35 5.59 5.29 -7.69
C SER A 35 5.17 5.45 -6.23
N LEU A 36 5.58 6.53 -5.57
CA LEU A 36 5.18 6.83 -4.19
C LEU A 36 3.67 7.03 -4.06
N ARG A 37 3.06 7.78 -4.98
CA ARG A 37 1.60 7.98 -4.98
C ARG A 37 0.87 6.66 -5.12
N SER A 38 1.29 5.81 -6.07
CA SER A 38 0.67 4.50 -6.26
C SER A 38 0.79 3.60 -5.03
N ALA A 39 1.91 3.68 -4.30
CA ALA A 39 2.13 2.90 -3.08
C ALA A 39 1.27 3.41 -1.91
N LEU A 40 1.03 4.72 -1.83
CA LEU A 40 0.16 5.33 -0.81
C LEU A 40 -1.33 5.10 -1.10
N ASP A 41 -1.71 5.01 -2.37
CA ASP A 41 -3.09 4.73 -2.80
C ASP A 41 -3.45 3.24 -2.67
N VAL A 42 -2.50 2.34 -2.39
CA VAL A 42 -2.82 0.96 -2.05
C VAL A 42 -3.56 0.98 -0.71
N PRO A 43 -4.82 0.51 -0.64
CA PRO A 43 -5.49 0.34 0.63
C PRO A 43 -4.59 -0.56 1.47
N ILE A 44 -4.14 -0.06 2.61
CA ILE A 44 -3.54 -0.93 3.63
C ILE A 44 -4.64 -1.94 3.88
N ALA A 45 -4.45 -3.17 3.38
CA ALA A 45 -5.41 -4.23 3.60
C ALA A 45 -5.65 -4.24 5.10
N GLU A 46 -6.87 -3.91 5.52
CA GLU A 46 -7.24 -3.94 6.93
C GLU A 46 -6.72 -5.28 7.44
N SER A 47 -5.83 -5.22 8.43
CA SER A 47 -5.21 -6.41 8.98
C SER A 47 -6.32 -7.42 9.19
N ARG A 48 -6.21 -8.60 8.58
CA ARG A 48 -7.23 -9.65 8.64
C ARG A 48 -7.76 -9.67 10.08
N PRO A 49 -9.07 -9.42 10.31
CA PRO A 49 -9.57 -9.21 11.65
C PRO A 49 -9.13 -10.38 12.51
N ASN A 50 -8.64 -10.07 13.70
CA ASN A 50 -8.17 -11.10 14.62
C ASN A 50 -9.31 -12.12 14.79
N PRO A 51 -9.05 -13.45 14.72
CA PRO A 51 -10.09 -14.45 14.89
C PRO A 51 -10.97 -14.23 16.13
N GLN A 52 -10.39 -13.72 17.22
CA GLN A 52 -11.12 -13.37 18.44
C GLN A 52 -12.08 -12.17 18.25
N GLU A 53 -11.68 -11.14 17.51
CA GLU A 53 -12.54 -9.99 17.20
C GLU A 53 -13.68 -10.40 16.25
N SER A 54 -13.36 -11.29 15.30
CA SER A 54 -14.35 -11.87 14.39
C SER A 54 -15.38 -12.72 15.15
N LEU A 55 -14.94 -13.53 16.11
CA LEU A 55 -15.83 -14.32 16.97
C LEU A 55 -16.73 -13.44 17.83
N ALA A 56 -16.18 -12.41 18.49
CA ALA A 56 -16.98 -11.49 19.29
C ALA A 56 -18.05 -10.76 18.46
N TRP A 57 -17.72 -10.39 17.22
CA TRP A 57 -18.69 -9.81 16.28
C TRP A 57 -19.79 -10.82 15.90
N LEU A 58 -19.43 -12.08 15.60
CA LEU A 58 -20.39 -13.14 15.28
C LEU A 58 -21.32 -13.45 16.47
N GLU A 59 -20.78 -13.49 17.68
CA GLU A 59 -21.53 -13.61 18.94
C GLU A 59 -22.54 -12.49 19.14
N GLN A 60 -22.17 -11.25 18.82
CA GLN A 60 -23.08 -10.12 18.94
C GLN A 60 -24.15 -10.05 17.83
N GLN A 61 -23.80 -10.42 16.60
CA GLN A 61 -24.65 -10.15 15.42
C GLN A 61 -25.50 -11.35 14.98
N ILE A 62 -25.01 -12.58 15.14
CA ILE A 62 -25.66 -13.77 14.58
C ILE A 62 -26.37 -14.61 15.65
N TRP A 63 -25.89 -14.59 16.89
CA TRP A 63 -26.42 -15.44 17.96
C TRP A 63 -27.72 -14.96 18.63
N SER A 64 -28.29 -13.84 18.18
CA SER A 64 -29.61 -13.35 18.63
C SER A 64 -30.78 -13.96 17.84
N LEU A 65 -30.51 -14.80 16.84
CA LEU A 65 -31.59 -15.47 16.09
C LEU A 65 -32.16 -16.64 16.91
N PRO A 66 -33.47 -16.65 17.21
CA PRO A 66 -34.10 -17.79 17.84
C PRO A 66 -33.96 -19.00 16.90
N VAL A 67 -33.42 -20.08 17.43
CA VAL A 67 -33.45 -21.39 16.77
C VAL A 67 -34.91 -21.80 16.69
N LEU A 68 -35.49 -21.76 15.48
CA LEU A 68 -36.83 -22.24 15.16
C LEU A 68 -36.89 -23.77 15.21
#